data_AF-A0AAV5KLZ7-F1
#
_entry.id   AF-A0AAV5KLZ7-F1
#
_cell.length_a   1.000
_cell.length_b   1.000
_cell.length_c   1.000
_cell.angle_alpha   90.00
_cell.angle_beta   90.00
_cell.angle_gamma   90.00
#
_symmetry.space_group_name_H-M   'P 1'
#
loop_
_entity.id
_entity.type
_entity.pdbx_description
1 polymer ?
#
loop_
_entity_poly.entity_id
_entity_poly.type
_entity_poly.pdbx_seq_one_letter_code
_entity_poly.pdbx_strand_id
1 'polypeptide(L)' 'MSLISSPLVRPLVISSCSTEDRKEKLSRYRNKKTKRNFGRKIKYACRKALADSQPRIRGRFAKTEESDTSKRL' A
#
# COMPACT_ATOMS: atom_id res chain seq x y z
N MET A 1 -11.77 -28.18 28.81
CA MET A 1 -11.41 -26.75 28.92
C MET A 1 -10.41 -26.44 27.82
N SER A 2 -10.89 -25.86 26.71
CA SER A 2 -10.08 -25.56 25.53
C SER A 2 -9.16 -24.37 25.80
N LEU A 3 -7.85 -24.58 25.68
CA LEU A 3 -6.85 -23.53 25.80
C LEU A 3 -6.88 -22.68 24.53
N ILE A 4 -7.49 -21.50 24.62
CA ILE A 4 -7.49 -20.49 23.57
C ILE A 4 -6.06 -19.97 23.44
N SER A 5 -5.40 -20.29 22.33
CA SER A 5 -4.09 -19.74 21.99
C SER A 5 -4.27 -18.30 21.50
N SER A 6 -4.15 -17.34 22.43
CA SER A 6 -4.20 -15.91 22.11
C SER A 6 -3.02 -15.49 21.24
N PRO A 7 -3.22 -14.81 20.09
CA PRO A 7 -2.16 -14.56 19.12
C PRO A 7 -1.18 -13.43 19.51
N LEU A 8 -1.32 -12.83 20.69
CA LEU A 8 -0.69 -11.54 21.04
C LEU A 8 0.61 -11.68 21.85
N VAL A 9 1.04 -12.91 22.16
CA VAL A 9 2.35 -13.16 22.78
C VAL A 9 3.02 -14.30 22.05
N ARG A 10 3.41 -14.06 20.79
CA ARG A 10 4.53 -14.81 20.22
C ARG A 10 5.78 -14.11 20.74
N PRO A 11 6.57 -14.69 21.67
CA PRO A 11 7.89 -14.16 21.91
C PRO A 11 8.58 -14.07 20.56
N LEU A 12 9.34 -13.01 20.33
CA LEU A 12 10.12 -12.79 19.12
C LEU A 12 11.29 -13.78 19.13
N VAL A 13 10.97 -15.07 19.16
CA VAL A 13 11.95 -16.12 19.08
C VAL A 13 12.41 -16.08 17.64
N ILE A 14 13.68 -15.70 17.47
CA ILE A 14 14.51 -16.15 16.36
C ILE A 14 14.70 -17.68 16.58
N SER A 15 13.62 -18.44 16.79
CA SER A 15 13.65 -19.88 16.96
C SER A 15 13.64 -20.45 15.56
N SER A 16 14.83 -20.81 15.10
CA SER A 16 15.05 -21.78 14.02
C SER A 16 14.08 -21.60 12.84
N CYS A 17 14.20 -20.51 12.10
CA CYS A 17 13.77 -20.53 10.70
C CYS A 17 14.56 -21.66 10.06
N SER A 18 13.91 -22.82 9.83
CA SER A 18 14.56 -23.98 9.26
C SER A 18 15.26 -23.57 7.97
N THR A 19 16.33 -24.27 7.60
CA THR A 19 16.99 -24.06 6.30
C THR A 19 15.97 -24.10 5.17
N GLU A 20 14.91 -24.89 5.33
CA GLU A 20 13.79 -25.00 4.39
C GLU A 20 12.91 -23.74 4.36
N ASP A 21 12.48 -23.21 5.50
CA ASP A 21 11.72 -21.95 5.57
C ASP A 21 12.48 -20.78 4.93
N ARG A 22 13.81 -20.76 5.09
CA ARG A 22 14.67 -19.76 4.46
C ARG A 22 14.71 -19.94 2.94
N LYS A 23 14.87 -21.18 2.45
CA LYS A 23 14.83 -21.49 1.01
C LYS A 23 13.49 -21.09 0.40
N GLU A 24 12.37 -21.36 1.08
CA GLU A 24 11.03 -20.99 0.59
C GLU A 24 10.89 -19.47 0.47
N LYS A 25 11.28 -18.71 1.52
CA LYS A 25 11.27 -17.24 1.50
C LYS A 25 12.15 -16.67 0.38
N LEU A 26 13.35 -17.23 0.19
CA LEU A 26 14.26 -16.83 -0.88
C LEU A 26 13.69 -17.13 -2.27
N SER A 27 13.06 -18.30 -2.46
CA SER A 27 12.37 -18.66 -3.69
C SER A 27 11.24 -17.67 -4.01
N ARG A 28 10.36 -17.40 -3.04
CA ARG A 28 9.30 -16.38 -3.15
C ARG A 28 9.88 -15.00 -3.50
N TYR A 29 10.98 -14.59 -2.88
CA TYR A 29 11.67 -13.33 -3.17
C TYR A 29 12.19 -13.28 -4.60
N ARG A 30 12.91 -14.31 -5.06
CA ARG A 30 13.48 -14.39 -6.42
C ARG A 30 12.37 -14.34 -7.48
N ASN A 31 11.31 -15.12 -7.28
CA ASN A 31 10.14 -15.13 -8.17
C ASN A 31 9.41 -13.77 -8.19
N LYS A 32 9.32 -13.09 -7.05
CA LYS A 32 8.77 -11.72 -7.00
C LYS A 32 9.69 -10.71 -7.68
N LYS A 33 11.01 -10.87 -7.55
CA LYS A 33 12.02 -9.98 -8.15
C LYS A 33 11.95 -10.00 -9.68
N THR A 34 11.83 -11.18 -10.30
CA THR A 34 11.71 -11.32 -11.75
C THR A 34 10.39 -10.76 -12.30
N LYS A 35 9.32 -10.82 -11.51
CA LYS A 35 7.98 -10.33 -11.88
C LYS A 35 7.68 -8.87 -11.47
N ARG A 36 8.69 -8.09 -11.06
CA ARG A 36 8.46 -6.68 -10.69
C ARG A 36 8.05 -5.87 -11.92
N ASN A 37 7.11 -4.96 -11.72
CA ASN A 37 6.72 -4.00 -12.74
C ASN A 37 7.40 -2.66 -12.43
N PHE A 38 8.24 -2.18 -13.34
CA PHE A 38 8.95 -0.89 -13.24
C PHE A 38 8.26 0.22 -14.04
N GLY A 39 7.28 -0.13 -14.87
CA GLY A 39 6.47 0.84 -15.61
C GLY A 39 5.49 1.55 -14.68
N ARG A 40 4.92 2.66 -15.17
CA ARG A 40 3.86 3.36 -14.44
C ARG A 40 2.59 2.50 -14.46
N LYS A 41 2.13 2.07 -13.27
CA LYS A 41 0.89 1.32 -13.11
C LYS A 41 -0.19 2.19 -12.45
N ILE A 42 -1.28 2.42 -13.18
CA ILE A 42 -2.46 3.12 -12.66
C ILE A 42 -3.40 2.06 -12.07
N LYS A 43 -3.46 1.97 -10.73
CA LYS A 43 -4.31 0.97 -10.05
C LYS A 43 -5.77 1.40 -9.99
N TYR A 44 -6.03 2.69 -9.79
CA TYR A 44 -7.38 3.24 -9.62
C TYR A 44 -7.69 4.22 -10.74
N ALA A 45 -8.37 3.74 -11.77
CA ALA A 45 -8.71 4.55 -12.95
C ALA A 45 -9.57 5.77 -12.56
N CYS A 46 -10.59 5.58 -11.72
CA CYS A 46 -11.48 6.67 -11.31
C CYS A 46 -10.72 7.82 -10.63
N ARG A 47 -9.76 7.51 -9.73
CA ARG A 47 -8.95 8.54 -9.07
C ARG A 47 -8.04 9.28 -10.04
N LYS A 48 -7.51 8.59 -11.06
CA LYS A 48 -6.72 9.23 -12.11
C LYS A 48 -7.58 10.19 -12.93
N ALA A 49 -8.77 9.77 -13.36
CA ALA A 49 -9.68 10.63 -14.11
C ALA A 49 -10.03 11.92 -13.33
N LEU A 50 -10.33 11.79 -12.03
CA LEU A 50 -10.57 12.95 -11.15
C LEU A 50 -9.33 13.87 -11.03
N ALA A 51 -8.13 13.30 -10.92
CA ALA A 51 -6.89 14.07 -10.83
C ALA A 51 -6.47 14.72 -12.16
N ASP A 52 -6.90 14.16 -13.29
CA ASP A 52 -6.66 14.68 -14.63
C ASP A 52 -7.62 15.84 -14.96
N SER A 53 -8.85 15.83 -14.42
CA SER A 53 -9.83 16.91 -14.63
C SER A 53 -9.69 18.10 -13.67
N GLN A 54 -8.99 17.96 -12.54
CA GLN A 54 -8.81 19.05 -11.58
C GLN A 54 -7.92 20.20 -12.12
N PRO A 55 -8.26 21.48 -11.82
CA PRO A 55 -7.48 22.63 -12.27
C PRO A 55 -6.09 22.65 -11.64
N ARG A 56 -5.07 23.01 -12.44
CA ARG A 56 -3.67 23.06 -11.99
C ARG A 56 -3.02 24.39 -12.31
N ILE A 57 -2.21 24.90 -11.37
CA ILE A 57 -1.35 26.07 -11.55
C ILE A 57 0.09 25.60 -11.26
N ARG A 58 0.98 25.71 -12.25
CA ARG A 58 2.39 25.26 -12.17
C ARG A 58 2.54 23.82 -11.65
N GLY A 59 1.66 22.92 -12.11
CA GLY A 59 1.68 21.48 -11.76
C GLY A 59 1.03 21.12 -10.42
N ARG A 60 0.68 22.10 -9.58
CA ARG A 60 -0.06 21.92 -8.32
C ARG A 60 -1.55 22.07 -8.58
N PHE A 61 -2.39 21.36 -7.83
CA PHE A 61 -3.83 21.62 -7.87
C PHE A 61 -4.11 23.04 -7.37
N ALA A 62 -4.95 23.77 -8.10
CA ALA A 62 -5.45 25.06 -7.64
C ALA A 62 -6.41 24.85 -6.47
N LYS A 63 -6.32 25.71 -5.46
CA LYS A 63 -7.41 25.84 -4.50
C LYS A 63 -8.51 26.64 -5.20
N THR A 64 -9.74 26.16 -5.12
CA THR A 64 -10.87 26.99 -5.48
C THR A 64 -10.99 28.00 -4.34
N GLU A 65 -10.56 29.25 -4.56
CA GLU A 65 -10.77 30.37 -3.63
C GLU A 65 -12.26 30.80 -3.57
N GLU A 66 -13.18 29.83 -3.70
CA GLU A 66 -14.64 29.96 -3.75
C GLU A 66 -15.28 28.80 -2.96
N SER A 67 -14.68 28.39 -1.84
CA SER A 67 -15.30 27.41 -0.95
C SER A 67 -15.12 27.72 0.54
N ASP A 68 -14.95 29.00 0.89
CA ASP A 68 -15.15 29.49 2.25
C ASP A 68 -16.45 30.32 2.39
N THR A 69 -17.21 30.54 1.31
CA THR A 69 -18.45 31.34 1.28
C THR A 69 -19.73 30.53 0.97
N SER A 70 -19.68 29.20 0.82
CA SER A 70 -20.88 28.39 0.55
C SER A 70 -21.08 27.20 1.50
N LYS A 71 -20.42 27.19 2.66
CA LYS A 71 -20.72 26.26 3.78
C LYS A 71 -21.25 26.98 5.03
N ARG A 72 -21.69 28.22 4.88
CA ARG A 72 -22.39 29.00 5.91
C ARG A 72 -23.61 29.70 5.32
N LEU A 73 -24.51 28.93 4.72
CA LEU A 73 -25.94 29.23 4.57
C LEU A 73 -26.70 27.91 4.67
#